data_AF-A0A1Q6VNX2-F1
#
_entry.id   AF-A0A1Q6VNX2-F1
#
_cell.length_a   1.000
_cell.length_b   1.000
_cell.length_c   1.000
_cell.angle_alpha   90.00
_cell.angle_beta   90.00
_cell.angle_gamma   90.00
#
_symmetry.space_group_name_H-M   'P 1'
#
loop_
_entity.id
_entity.type
_entity.pdbx_description
1 polymer ?
#
loop_
_entity_poly.entity_id
_entity_poly.type
_entity_poly.pdbx_seq_one_letter_code
_entity_poly.pdbx_strand_id
1 'polypeptide(L)'
;MIRRIKTAEDLAWLLAHTHAFQGGQVTDLHVRKHRLFDEASGREITAGTTIIAVIRYELAVRGFDRFYAVTRVAKLTMTGVTDFSIFEQEGADFSEIGVTHAEASDGQLRFWFDPRGELYVICDEAQIEEVSRPGASRPLRTGMTEWTFQAQTGALPEVAWFLDHLDRAGLPCAWRAVKPQAPSHPALRWEGYLVPASAHGARRTGGVFVQAYGPLDGCGFGITIRASDPHQDGVGRLLVALADIIARSFEGTCLCGNHIMERNEWLGEQKVGRGV
;
A
#
# COMPACT_ATOMS: atom_id res chain seq x y z
N MET A 1 0.46 1.93 12.51
CA MET A 1 0.89 3.10 13.31
C MET A 1 0.77 4.35 12.44
N ILE A 2 0.26 5.47 12.97
CA ILE A 2 0.17 6.74 12.23
C ILE A 2 0.97 7.80 13.00
N ARG A 3 1.88 8.53 12.34
CA ARG A 3 2.63 9.62 12.98
C ARG A 3 2.87 10.80 12.05
N ARG A 4 2.66 12.00 12.56
CA ARG A 4 2.94 13.29 11.93
C ARG A 4 4.39 13.69 12.17
N ILE A 5 5.03 14.25 11.14
CA ILE A 5 6.43 14.65 11.07
C ILE A 5 6.46 16.11 10.64
N LYS A 6 6.98 16.98 11.52
CA LYS A 6 7.06 18.43 11.24
C LYS A 6 8.37 19.05 11.71
N THR A 7 8.98 18.50 12.75
CA THR A 7 10.20 19.04 13.35
C THR A 7 11.42 18.20 12.99
N ALA A 8 12.63 18.74 13.23
CA ALA A 8 13.87 17.97 13.10
C ALA A 8 13.91 16.74 14.02
N GLU A 9 13.32 16.82 15.21
CA GLU A 9 13.21 15.68 16.14
C GLU A 9 12.29 14.59 15.58
N ASP A 10 11.15 14.97 15.01
CA ASP A 10 10.26 14.01 14.35
C ASP A 10 10.93 13.34 13.16
N LEU A 11 11.70 14.11 12.38
CA LEU A 11 12.43 13.58 11.24
C LEU A 11 13.52 12.60 11.69
N ALA A 12 14.26 12.92 12.75
CA ALA A 12 15.24 12.02 13.32
C ALA A 12 14.60 10.71 13.81
N TRP A 13 13.42 10.81 14.43
CA TRP A 13 12.64 9.63 14.79
C TRP A 13 12.25 8.80 13.57
N LEU A 14 11.74 9.42 12.50
CA LEU A 14 11.32 8.73 11.28
C LEU A 14 12.47 7.93 10.67
N LEU A 15 13.64 8.56 10.52
CA LEU A 15 14.83 7.93 9.95
C LEU A 15 15.32 6.78 10.83
N ALA A 16 15.33 6.95 12.15
CA ALA A 16 15.70 5.87 13.07
C ALA A 16 14.69 4.70 13.04
N HIS A 17 13.39 5.00 13.00
CA HIS A 17 12.32 4.00 13.02
C HIS A 17 12.31 3.13 11.76
N THR A 18 12.50 3.77 10.60
CA THR A 18 12.42 3.13 9.28
C THR A 18 13.77 2.65 8.76
N HIS A 19 14.84 2.83 9.54
CA HIS A 19 16.23 2.69 9.07
C HIS A 19 16.48 3.47 7.77
N ALA A 20 15.93 4.69 7.70
CA ALA A 20 15.95 5.55 6.51
C ALA A 20 15.47 4.84 5.22
N PHE A 21 14.54 3.89 5.38
CA PHE A 21 14.05 3.01 4.32
C PHE A 21 15.16 2.27 3.55
N GLN A 22 16.32 2.03 4.18
CA GLN A 22 17.50 1.45 3.56
C GLN A 22 17.20 0.10 2.90
N GLY A 23 17.64 -0.07 1.65
CA GLY A 23 17.37 -1.28 0.86
C GLY A 23 15.89 -1.49 0.51
N GLY A 24 15.09 -0.45 0.71
CA GLY A 24 13.68 -0.40 0.36
C GLY A 24 13.45 -0.02 -1.09
N GLN A 25 12.20 0.24 -1.42
CA GLN A 25 11.74 0.54 -2.75
C GLN A 25 10.47 1.37 -2.67
N VAL A 26 10.40 2.45 -3.45
CA VAL A 26 9.13 3.16 -3.68
C VAL A 26 8.32 2.33 -4.67
N THR A 27 7.21 1.76 -4.21
CA THR A 27 6.36 0.89 -5.00
C THR A 27 5.24 1.62 -5.73
N ASP A 28 4.83 2.77 -5.22
CA ASP A 28 3.78 3.61 -5.82
C ASP A 28 3.99 5.07 -5.43
N LEU A 29 3.58 6.00 -6.29
CA LEU A 29 3.70 7.42 -6.07
C LEU A 29 2.50 8.17 -6.65
N HIS A 30 1.78 8.88 -5.79
CA HIS A 30 0.62 9.66 -6.19
C HIS A 30 0.87 11.15 -5.98
N VAL A 31 0.55 11.95 -7.00
CA VAL A 31 0.62 13.41 -6.94
C VAL A 31 -0.77 13.99 -7.06
N ARG A 32 -1.20 14.68 -6.00
CA ARG A 32 -2.48 15.37 -5.95
C ARG A 32 -2.25 16.87 -5.89
N LYS A 33 -2.69 17.58 -6.94
CA LYS A 33 -2.68 19.05 -6.98
C LYS A 33 -4.08 19.56 -6.64
N HIS A 34 -4.20 20.27 -5.52
CA HIS A 34 -5.42 20.97 -5.14
C HIS A 34 -5.50 22.30 -5.87
N ARG A 35 -6.62 22.57 -6.54
CA ARG A 35 -6.86 23.79 -7.29
C ARG A 35 -8.06 24.52 -6.73
N LEU A 36 -7.97 25.83 -6.65
CA LEU A 36 -9.09 26.72 -6.36
C LEU A 36 -9.43 27.51 -7.63
N PHE A 37 -10.72 27.77 -7.84
CA PHE A 37 -11.15 28.68 -8.88
C PHE A 37 -11.14 30.09 -8.31
N ASP A 38 -10.32 30.97 -8.86
CA ASP A 38 -10.30 32.38 -8.52
C ASP A 38 -11.35 33.12 -9.38
N GLU A 39 -12.44 33.54 -8.73
CA GLU A 39 -13.55 34.25 -9.39
C GLU A 39 -13.13 35.60 -9.99
N ALA A 40 -12.13 36.27 -9.42
CA ALA A 40 -11.70 37.58 -9.88
C ALA A 40 -10.89 37.49 -11.19
N SER A 41 -10.08 36.44 -11.36
CA SER A 41 -9.29 36.22 -12.58
C SER A 41 -9.94 35.23 -13.56
N GLY A 42 -10.97 34.49 -13.12
CA GLY A 42 -11.62 33.43 -13.89
C GLY A 42 -10.71 32.23 -14.17
N ARG A 43 -9.66 32.02 -13.35
CA ARG A 43 -8.64 30.98 -13.56
C ARG A 43 -8.59 29.99 -12.40
N GLU A 44 -8.21 28.76 -12.71
CA GLU A 44 -7.78 27.81 -11.69
C GLU A 44 -6.37 28.16 -11.20
N ILE A 45 -6.22 28.30 -9.89
CA ILE A 45 -4.94 28.50 -9.19
C ILE A 45 -4.61 27.27 -8.35
N THR A 46 -3.36 26.83 -8.37
CA THR A 46 -2.91 25.73 -7.49
C THR A 46 -2.88 26.25 -6.05
N ALA A 47 -3.69 25.65 -5.19
CA ALA A 47 -3.81 26.01 -3.78
C ALA A 47 -2.98 25.11 -2.86
N GLY A 48 -2.52 23.97 -3.36
CA GLY A 48 -1.59 23.10 -2.65
C GLY A 48 -1.25 21.85 -3.44
N THR A 49 -0.15 21.21 -3.08
CA THR A 49 0.25 19.92 -3.63
C THR A 49 0.47 18.93 -2.49
N THR A 50 0.01 17.70 -2.69
CA THR A 50 0.24 16.55 -1.82
C THR A 50 0.92 15.46 -2.63
N ILE A 51 1.99 14.89 -2.09
CA ILE A 51 2.66 13.72 -2.67
C ILE A 51 2.50 12.57 -1.70
N ILE A 52 2.11 11.40 -2.19
CA ILE A 52 1.97 10.18 -1.41
C ILE A 52 2.91 9.15 -1.99
N ALA A 53 3.91 8.73 -1.21
CA ALA A 53 4.83 7.66 -1.57
C ALA A 53 4.48 6.39 -0.80
N VAL A 54 4.38 5.27 -1.50
CA VAL A 54 4.25 3.94 -0.88
C VAL A 54 5.61 3.29 -0.93
N ILE A 55 6.14 2.95 0.23
CA ILE A 55 7.52 2.49 0.40
C ILE A 55 7.50 1.11 1.02
N ARG A 56 8.06 0.13 0.33
CA ARG A 56 8.34 -1.19 0.89
C ARG A 56 9.78 -1.21 1.36
N TYR A 57 10.02 -1.69 2.57
CA TYR A 57 11.37 -1.82 3.12
C TYR A 57 11.48 -3.01 4.08
N GLU A 58 12.69 -3.38 4.43
CA GLU A 58 12.94 -4.53 5.31
C GLU A 58 13.56 -4.09 6.63
N LEU A 59 13.04 -4.66 7.71
CA LEU A 59 13.56 -4.46 9.05
C LEU A 59 14.01 -5.80 9.62
N ALA A 60 15.27 -5.88 10.04
CA ALA A 60 15.76 -7.02 10.80
C ALA A 60 15.26 -6.90 12.25
N VAL A 61 14.31 -7.76 12.64
CA VAL A 61 13.75 -7.78 13.98
C VAL A 61 14.36 -8.94 14.77
N ARG A 62 14.83 -8.64 15.98
CA ARG A 62 15.36 -9.66 16.89
C ARG A 62 14.21 -10.46 17.50
N GLY A 63 14.11 -11.74 17.17
CA GLY A 63 13.26 -12.69 17.88
C GLY A 63 14.00 -13.36 19.04
N PHE A 64 13.30 -14.31 19.69
CA PHE A 64 13.79 -14.97 20.90
C PHE A 64 15.17 -15.66 20.71
N ASP A 65 15.37 -16.35 19.58
CA ASP A 65 16.61 -17.09 19.27
C ASP A 65 17.28 -16.72 17.93
N ARG A 66 16.65 -15.88 17.09
CA ARG A 66 17.15 -15.51 15.74
C ARG A 66 16.68 -14.13 15.32
N PHE A 67 17.39 -13.52 14.38
CA PHE A 67 16.87 -12.38 13.62
C PHE A 67 15.92 -12.87 12.53
N TYR A 68 14.80 -12.17 12.36
CA TYR A 68 13.83 -12.40 11.30
C TYR A 68 13.68 -11.11 10.49
N ALA A 69 13.59 -11.23 9.17
CA ALA A 69 13.27 -10.10 8.31
C ALA A 69 11.75 -9.87 8.34
N VAL A 70 11.35 -8.66 8.73
CA VAL A 70 9.97 -8.18 8.62
C VAL A 70 9.93 -7.24 7.43
N THR A 71 9.07 -7.55 6.46
CA THR A 71 8.78 -6.60 5.40
C THR A 71 7.77 -5.61 5.94
N ARG A 72 8.10 -4.32 5.87
CA ARG A 72 7.21 -3.22 6.17
C ARG A 72 6.77 -2.56 4.87
N VAL A 73 5.53 -2.09 4.87
CA VAL A 73 5.03 -1.16 3.86
C VAL A 73 4.64 0.10 4.61
N ALA A 74 5.06 1.25 4.11
CA ALA A 74 4.75 2.56 4.64
C ALA A 74 4.07 3.41 3.56
N LYS A 75 3.06 4.19 3.94
CA LYS A 75 2.55 5.31 3.14
C LYS A 75 3.04 6.60 3.77
N LEU A 76 3.87 7.33 3.05
CA LEU A 76 4.36 8.63 3.44
C LEU A 76 3.58 9.70 2.67
N THR A 77 2.72 10.42 3.38
CA THR A 77 1.89 11.51 2.84
C THR A 77 2.57 12.84 3.14
N MET A 78 3.01 13.56 2.12
CA MET A 78 3.73 14.83 2.21
C MET A 78 2.80 15.95 1.74
N THR A 79 2.62 16.97 2.58
CA THR A 79 1.66 18.07 2.37
C THR A 79 2.35 19.43 2.42
N GLY A 80 1.76 20.43 1.76
CA GLY A 80 2.45 21.71 1.59
C GLY A 80 3.69 21.56 0.71
N VAL A 81 3.60 20.72 -0.32
CA VAL A 81 4.74 20.47 -1.21
C VAL A 81 5.03 21.73 -2.02
N THR A 82 6.23 22.26 -1.87
CA THR A 82 6.68 23.49 -2.55
C THR A 82 7.57 23.19 -3.75
N ASP A 83 8.29 22.07 -3.72
CA ASP A 83 9.11 21.60 -4.84
C ASP A 83 9.25 20.07 -4.80
N PHE A 84 9.38 19.45 -5.97
CA PHE A 84 9.59 18.01 -6.10
C PHE A 84 10.14 17.63 -7.48
N SER A 85 10.89 16.54 -7.54
CA SER A 85 11.20 15.82 -8.78
C SER A 85 10.66 14.40 -8.68
N ILE A 86 9.98 13.98 -9.74
CA ILE A 86 9.50 12.63 -9.95
C ILE A 86 9.85 12.32 -11.40
N PHE A 87 10.93 11.59 -11.63
CA PHE A 87 11.24 11.15 -12.98
C PHE A 87 10.25 10.03 -13.36
N GLU A 88 9.35 10.30 -14.31
CA GLU A 88 8.47 9.29 -14.89
C GLU A 88 9.34 8.26 -15.65
N GLN A 89 9.67 7.15 -15.01
CA GLN A 89 10.07 5.97 -15.75
C GLN A 89 8.80 5.37 -16.37
N GLU A 90 8.72 5.43 -17.69
CA GLU A 90 7.62 4.91 -18.50
C GLU A 90 7.14 3.55 -17.98
N GLY A 91 5.89 3.50 -17.53
CA GLY A 91 5.06 2.29 -17.51
C GLY A 91 5.29 1.25 -16.41
N ALA A 92 6.47 1.18 -15.80
CA ALA A 92 6.75 0.47 -14.55
C ALA A 92 8.27 0.35 -14.41
N ASP A 93 8.88 1.15 -13.54
CA ASP A 93 10.00 0.66 -12.75
C ASP A 93 10.21 1.52 -11.51
N PHE A 94 10.54 0.80 -10.45
CA PHE A 94 10.48 1.21 -9.07
C PHE A 94 11.81 1.87 -8.65
N SER A 95 11.78 3.02 -7.96
CA SER A 95 13.00 3.59 -7.40
C SER A 95 13.47 2.74 -6.21
N GLU A 96 14.58 2.01 -6.39
CA GLU A 96 15.30 1.41 -5.28
C GLU A 96 15.79 2.52 -4.35
N ILE A 97 15.49 2.37 -3.06
CA ILE A 97 15.96 3.27 -2.02
C ILE A 97 17.28 2.72 -1.51
N GLY A 98 18.38 3.35 -1.90
CA GLY A 98 19.69 3.08 -1.30
C GLY A 98 19.70 3.48 0.17
N VAL A 99 19.67 4.79 0.41
CA VAL A 99 19.49 5.43 1.72
C VAL A 99 18.65 6.66 1.49
N THR A 100 17.56 6.83 2.24
CA THR A 100 16.82 8.09 2.21
C THR A 100 17.63 9.15 2.95
N HIS A 101 18.07 10.17 2.23
CA HIS A 101 18.58 11.38 2.88
C HIS A 101 17.39 12.29 3.18
N ALA A 102 17.39 12.89 4.37
CA ALA A 102 16.39 13.88 4.70
C ALA A 102 16.96 14.95 5.62
N GLU A 103 16.46 16.17 5.48
CA GLU A 103 16.78 17.28 6.36
C GLU A 103 15.54 18.10 6.72
N ALA A 104 15.61 18.75 7.88
CA ALA A 104 14.63 19.74 8.30
C ALA A 104 15.34 21.10 8.36
N SER A 105 14.93 22.04 7.52
CA SER A 105 15.58 23.35 7.35
C SER A 105 14.51 24.39 7.03
N ASP A 106 14.60 25.55 7.67
CA ASP A 106 13.71 26.70 7.44
C ASP A 106 12.21 26.37 7.54
N GLY A 107 11.85 25.46 8.46
CA GLY A 107 10.46 25.02 8.67
C GLY A 107 9.94 24.05 7.61
N GLN A 108 10.79 23.60 6.68
CA GLN A 108 10.48 22.61 5.66
C GLN A 108 11.23 21.31 5.89
N LEU A 109 10.63 20.22 5.43
CA LEU A 109 11.23 18.90 5.33
C LEU A 109 11.64 18.66 3.88
N ARG A 110 12.82 18.11 3.68
CA ARG A 110 13.33 17.70 2.37
C ARG A 110 13.69 16.24 2.42
N PHE A 111 13.18 15.47 1.47
CA PHE A 111 13.43 14.04 1.32
C PHE A 111 14.06 13.77 -0.04
N TRP A 112 15.15 12.99 -0.06
CA TRP A 112 15.76 12.43 -1.25
C TRP A 112 15.71 10.92 -1.13
N PHE A 113 14.87 10.29 -1.95
CA PHE A 113 14.59 8.86 -1.86
C PHE A 113 15.55 8.01 -2.68
N ASP A 114 16.17 8.59 -3.70
CA ASP A 114 17.23 7.93 -4.46
C ASP A 114 18.56 8.70 -4.35
N PRO A 115 19.69 7.99 -4.48
CA PRO A 115 21.01 8.61 -4.42
C PRO A 115 21.39 9.42 -5.67
N ARG A 116 20.57 9.41 -6.73
CA ARG A 116 20.80 10.13 -7.99
C ARG A 116 20.13 11.51 -7.99
N GLY A 117 19.24 11.78 -7.03
CA GLY A 117 18.45 12.99 -6.93
C GLY A 117 17.25 13.02 -7.89
N GLU A 118 16.83 11.87 -8.44
CA GLU A 118 15.75 11.80 -9.43
C GLU A 118 14.36 11.88 -8.78
N LEU A 119 14.24 11.44 -7.52
CA LEU A 119 13.07 11.44 -6.67
C LEU A 119 13.35 12.21 -5.36
N TYR A 120 12.86 13.44 -5.31
CA TYR A 120 12.91 14.27 -4.11
C TYR A 120 11.62 15.04 -3.87
N VAL A 121 11.36 15.39 -2.62
CA VAL A 121 10.19 16.18 -2.21
C VAL A 121 10.59 17.18 -1.12
N ILE A 122 10.16 18.44 -1.30
CA ILE A 122 10.24 19.50 -0.29
C ILE A 122 8.81 19.83 0.17
N CYS A 123 8.54 19.69 1.46
CA CYS A 123 7.19 19.87 2.01
C CYS A 123 7.20 20.49 3.40
N ASP A 124 6.07 21.07 3.81
CA ASP A 124 5.92 21.64 5.15
C ASP A 124 5.77 20.54 6.22
N GLU A 125 5.19 19.40 5.84
CA GLU A 125 4.84 18.33 6.76
C GLU A 125 4.71 16.98 6.06
N ALA A 126 5.06 15.91 6.77
CA ALA A 126 4.79 14.55 6.35
C ALA A 126 4.00 13.75 7.40
N GLN A 127 3.27 12.74 6.97
CA GLN A 127 2.61 11.75 7.82
C GLN A 127 2.98 10.36 7.34
N ILE A 128 3.44 9.50 8.25
CA ILE A 128 3.73 8.11 7.97
C ILE A 128 2.63 7.21 8.52
N GLU A 129 2.19 6.25 7.70
CA GLU A 129 1.31 5.15 8.09
C GLU A 129 1.97 3.83 7.73
N GLU A 130 2.04 2.88 8.67
CA GLU A 130 2.80 1.64 8.49
C GLU A 130 2.02 0.38 8.82
N VAL A 131 2.26 -0.65 8.01
CA VAL A 131 1.85 -2.03 8.25
C VAL A 131 3.01 -2.99 8.10
N SER A 132 2.96 -4.06 8.88
CA SER A 132 3.98 -5.10 8.90
C SER A 132 3.44 -6.42 8.39
N ARG A 133 4.28 -7.16 7.67
CA ARG A 133 4.01 -8.55 7.32
C ARG A 133 5.25 -9.43 7.43
N PRO A 134 5.06 -10.74 7.65
CA PRO A 134 6.17 -11.67 7.63
C PRO A 134 6.81 -11.73 6.25
N GLY A 135 8.13 -11.60 6.17
CA GLY A 135 8.85 -11.50 4.90
C GLY A 135 9.61 -12.76 4.53
N ALA A 136 9.35 -13.29 3.33
CA ALA A 136 10.41 -13.68 2.42
C ALA A 136 10.38 -12.66 1.27
N SER A 137 11.53 -12.05 0.97
CA SER A 137 11.68 -10.99 -0.03
C SER A 137 11.41 -11.52 -1.44
N ARG A 138 10.14 -11.65 -1.83
CA ARG A 138 9.80 -11.72 -3.26
C ARG A 138 9.50 -10.31 -3.71
N PRO A 139 10.29 -9.73 -4.63
CA PRO A 139 9.98 -8.45 -5.24
C PRO A 139 8.57 -8.47 -5.82
N LEU A 140 7.88 -7.33 -5.76
CA LEU A 140 6.69 -7.15 -6.58
C LEU A 140 7.14 -7.27 -8.04
N ARG A 141 6.46 -8.11 -8.81
CA ARG A 141 6.70 -8.20 -10.25
C ARG A 141 5.91 -7.10 -10.94
N THR A 142 6.44 -6.57 -12.03
CA THR A 142 5.74 -5.65 -12.93
C THR A 142 4.35 -6.21 -13.29
N GLY A 143 3.30 -5.40 -13.16
CA GLY A 143 1.90 -5.80 -13.39
C GLY A 143 1.19 -6.47 -12.20
N MET A 144 1.85 -6.62 -11.04
CA MET A 144 1.22 -7.13 -9.82
C MET A 144 0.64 -6.01 -8.96
N THR A 145 -0.60 -6.19 -8.49
CA THR A 145 -1.21 -5.36 -7.45
C THR A 145 -1.12 -6.08 -6.11
N GLU A 146 -0.75 -5.36 -5.04
CA GLU A 146 -0.70 -5.85 -3.65
C GLU A 146 -1.47 -4.90 -2.74
N TRP A 147 -2.33 -5.47 -1.91
CA TRP A 147 -2.99 -4.74 -0.84
C TRP A 147 -2.70 -5.43 0.49
N THR A 148 -2.27 -4.65 1.49
CA THR A 148 -1.98 -5.16 2.83
C THR A 148 -2.80 -4.43 3.87
N PHE A 149 -3.34 -5.22 4.80
CA PHE A 149 -4.16 -4.79 5.92
C PHE A 149 -3.60 -5.32 7.22
N GLN A 150 -3.56 -4.47 8.24
CA GLN A 150 -3.23 -4.86 9.60
C GLN A 150 -4.35 -4.41 10.54
N ALA A 151 -5.08 -5.39 11.08
CA ALA A 151 -6.12 -5.17 12.06
C ALA A 151 -5.51 -4.70 13.37
N GLN A 152 -6.10 -3.67 13.99
CA GLN A 152 -5.63 -3.18 15.29
C GLN A 152 -5.86 -4.24 16.37
N THR A 153 -7.05 -4.86 16.37
CA THR A 153 -7.46 -5.88 17.34
C THR A 153 -8.29 -6.97 16.66
N GLY A 154 -8.66 -8.01 17.41
CA GLY A 154 -9.54 -9.08 16.93
C GLY A 154 -8.81 -10.34 16.46
N ALA A 155 -9.61 -11.37 16.18
CA ALA A 155 -9.12 -12.66 15.68
C ALA A 155 -9.06 -12.66 14.16
N LEU A 156 -8.04 -13.33 13.62
CA LEU A 156 -7.89 -13.53 12.18
C LEU A 156 -9.11 -14.31 11.63
N PRO A 157 -9.80 -13.82 10.58
CA PRO A 157 -10.89 -14.55 9.96
C PRO A 157 -10.42 -15.85 9.32
N GLU A 158 -11.28 -16.88 9.35
CA GLU A 158 -11.03 -18.14 8.65
C GLU A 158 -11.32 -18.02 7.15
N VAL A 159 -10.79 -18.94 6.34
CA VAL A 159 -11.04 -18.99 4.90
C VAL A 159 -12.55 -19.06 4.59
N ALA A 160 -13.32 -19.82 5.38
CA ALA A 160 -14.77 -19.95 5.19
C ALA A 160 -15.52 -18.61 5.30
N TRP A 161 -15.03 -17.69 6.13
CA TRP A 161 -15.61 -16.36 6.27
C TRP A 161 -15.52 -15.56 4.96
N PHE A 162 -14.37 -15.62 4.27
CA PHE A 162 -14.20 -14.97 2.97
C PHE A 162 -15.12 -15.54 1.91
N LEU A 163 -15.25 -16.87 1.86
CA LEU A 163 -16.08 -17.56 0.87
C LEU A 163 -17.56 -17.18 1.03
N ASP A 164 -18.08 -17.16 2.26
CA ASP A 164 -19.47 -16.75 2.56
C ASP A 164 -19.72 -15.27 2.20
N HIS A 165 -18.81 -14.36 2.54
CA HIS A 165 -18.99 -12.94 2.21
C HIS A 165 -18.91 -12.66 0.71
N LEU A 166 -18.01 -13.35 0.00
CA LEU A 166 -17.89 -13.23 -1.45
C LEU A 166 -19.11 -13.81 -2.18
N ASP A 167 -19.66 -14.93 -1.71
CA ASP A 167 -20.90 -15.51 -2.26
C ASP A 167 -22.08 -14.54 -2.10
N ARG A 168 -22.25 -13.94 -0.91
CA ARG A 168 -23.25 -12.90 -0.66
C ARG A 168 -23.06 -11.64 -1.51
N ALA A 169 -21.82 -11.33 -1.90
CA ALA A 169 -21.49 -10.24 -2.81
C ALA A 169 -21.66 -10.61 -4.30
N GLY A 170 -22.16 -11.82 -4.62
CA GLY A 170 -22.36 -12.30 -5.98
C GLY A 170 -21.07 -12.68 -6.71
N LEU A 171 -20.01 -12.99 -5.97
CA LEU A 171 -18.69 -13.40 -6.48
C LEU A 171 -18.29 -14.76 -5.91
N PRO A 172 -19.02 -15.85 -6.22
CA PRO A 172 -18.70 -17.17 -5.70
C PRO A 172 -17.28 -17.58 -6.09
N CYS A 173 -16.50 -18.03 -5.11
CA CYS A 173 -15.10 -18.40 -5.26
C CYS A 173 -14.83 -19.78 -4.66
N ALA A 174 -13.75 -20.41 -5.13
CA ALA A 174 -13.18 -21.60 -4.52
C ALA A 174 -11.84 -21.26 -3.87
N TRP A 175 -11.54 -21.91 -2.74
CA TRP A 175 -10.24 -21.80 -2.08
C TRP A 175 -9.28 -22.89 -2.57
N ARG A 176 -8.04 -22.49 -2.85
CA ARG A 176 -6.93 -23.39 -3.16
C ARG A 176 -5.74 -23.08 -2.26
N ALA A 177 -5.58 -23.87 -1.20
CA ALA A 177 -4.44 -23.75 -0.28
C ALA A 177 -3.09 -23.95 -1.02
N VAL A 178 -2.09 -23.18 -0.63
CA VAL A 178 -0.70 -23.43 -1.06
C VAL A 178 -0.06 -24.43 -0.09
N LYS A 179 0.64 -25.43 -0.65
CA LYS A 179 1.44 -26.35 0.16
C LYS A 179 2.69 -25.60 0.65
N PRO A 180 2.99 -25.63 1.97
CA PRO A 180 4.22 -25.03 2.49
C PRO A 180 5.44 -25.64 1.77
N GLN A 181 6.24 -24.81 1.09
CA GLN A 181 7.45 -25.27 0.40
C GLN A 181 8.71 -25.11 1.26
N ALA A 182 8.64 -24.33 2.33
CA ALA A 182 9.74 -24.02 3.24
C ALA A 182 9.17 -23.71 4.65
N PRO A 183 10.00 -23.67 5.71
CA PRO A 183 9.54 -23.19 7.00
C PRO A 183 9.06 -21.74 6.84
N SER A 184 7.76 -21.52 7.05
CA SER A 184 7.17 -20.20 7.03
C SER A 184 7.52 -19.45 8.31
N HIS A 185 7.50 -18.11 8.23
CA HIS A 185 7.58 -17.28 9.43
C HIS A 185 6.46 -17.68 10.42
N PRO A 186 6.73 -17.78 11.74
CA PRO A 186 5.78 -18.33 12.72
C PRO A 186 4.45 -17.57 12.80
N ALA A 187 4.45 -16.30 12.41
CA ALA A 187 3.22 -15.51 12.31
C ALA A 187 2.33 -15.89 11.11
N LEU A 188 2.85 -16.48 10.03
CA LEU A 188 2.02 -16.91 8.89
C LEU A 188 1.10 -18.06 9.33
N ARG A 189 -0.21 -17.85 9.22
CA ARG A 189 -1.23 -18.83 9.63
C ARG A 189 -1.72 -19.67 8.48
N TRP A 190 -2.02 -19.04 7.35
CA TRP A 190 -2.46 -19.72 6.15
C TRP A 190 -2.22 -18.86 4.92
N GLU A 191 -2.07 -19.53 3.77
CA GLU A 191 -1.94 -18.88 2.47
C GLU A 191 -2.52 -19.75 1.36
N GLY A 192 -2.96 -19.11 0.28
CA GLY A 192 -3.64 -19.79 -0.82
C GLY A 192 -4.24 -18.83 -1.83
N TYR A 193 -4.97 -19.37 -2.79
CA TYR A 193 -5.62 -18.60 -3.85
C TYR A 193 -7.13 -18.67 -3.70
N LEU A 194 -7.78 -17.51 -3.82
CA LEU A 194 -9.21 -17.41 -4.11
C LEU A 194 -9.38 -17.33 -5.63
N VAL A 195 -10.14 -18.29 -6.17
CA VAL A 195 -10.36 -18.45 -7.62
C VAL A 195 -11.84 -18.26 -7.92
N PRO A 196 -12.23 -17.30 -8.78
CA PRO A 196 -13.62 -17.11 -9.17
C PRO A 196 -14.23 -18.37 -9.81
N ALA A 197 -15.48 -18.70 -9.46
CA ALA A 197 -16.18 -19.85 -10.02
C ALA A 197 -16.42 -19.71 -11.55
N SER A 198 -16.61 -18.48 -12.03
CA SER A 198 -16.75 -18.16 -13.46
C SER A 198 -15.51 -18.50 -14.31
N ALA A 199 -14.37 -18.76 -13.68
CA ALA A 199 -13.12 -19.13 -14.32
C ALA A 199 -12.99 -20.65 -14.61
N HIS A 200 -14.03 -21.45 -14.31
CA HIS A 200 -14.07 -22.89 -14.56
C HIS A 200 -14.19 -23.18 -16.07
N GLY A 201 -13.06 -23.27 -16.76
CA GLY A 201 -13.00 -23.67 -18.17
C GLY A 201 -11.74 -23.25 -18.92
N ALA A 202 -11.07 -22.19 -18.46
CA ALA A 202 -9.82 -21.73 -19.05
C ALA A 202 -8.61 -22.33 -18.31
N ARG A 203 -7.70 -22.96 -19.07
CA ARG A 203 -6.44 -23.49 -18.55
C ARG A 203 -5.67 -22.37 -17.84
N ARG A 204 -5.42 -22.55 -16.54
CA ARG A 204 -4.58 -21.71 -15.65
C ARG A 204 -5.08 -20.27 -15.43
N THR A 205 -6.35 -20.10 -15.11
CA THR A 205 -6.85 -18.81 -14.60
C THR A 205 -6.19 -18.44 -13.26
N GLY A 206 -5.60 -17.24 -13.25
CA GLY A 206 -5.05 -16.60 -12.06
C GLY A 206 -6.14 -16.37 -11.02
N GLY A 207 -5.77 -16.38 -9.75
CA GLY A 207 -6.66 -16.04 -8.63
C GLY A 207 -6.00 -14.99 -7.77
N VAL A 208 -6.76 -14.45 -6.81
CA VAL A 208 -6.19 -13.55 -5.80
C VAL A 208 -5.45 -14.41 -4.78
N PHE A 209 -4.14 -14.22 -4.68
CA PHE A 209 -3.34 -14.87 -3.65
C PHE A 209 -3.54 -14.14 -2.34
N VAL A 210 -3.85 -14.87 -1.27
CA VAL A 210 -4.11 -14.35 0.07
C VAL A 210 -3.11 -14.97 1.03
N GLN A 211 -2.46 -14.13 1.81
CA GLN A 211 -1.64 -14.53 2.95
C GLN A 211 -2.22 -13.91 4.20
N ALA A 212 -2.40 -14.72 5.23
CA ALA A 212 -2.90 -14.27 6.50
C ALA A 212 -1.93 -14.64 7.61
N TYR A 213 -1.68 -13.69 8.48
CA TYR A 213 -0.73 -13.82 9.56
C TYR A 213 -1.36 -13.34 10.87
N GLY A 214 -0.92 -13.96 11.96
CA GLY A 214 -1.33 -13.59 13.31
C GLY A 214 -0.71 -12.28 13.78
N PRO A 215 -0.76 -12.01 15.09
CA PRO A 215 -0.28 -10.76 15.66
C PRO A 215 1.14 -10.40 15.25
N LEU A 216 1.32 -9.15 14.81
CA LEU A 216 2.61 -8.52 14.53
C LEU A 216 2.61 -7.11 15.12
N ASP A 217 3.75 -6.70 15.69
CA ASP A 217 3.94 -5.36 16.28
C ASP A 217 2.82 -4.94 17.26
N GLY A 218 2.34 -5.89 18.06
CA GLY A 218 1.26 -5.64 19.04
C GLY A 218 -0.15 -5.48 18.43
N CYS A 219 -0.32 -5.66 17.13
CA CYS A 219 -1.61 -5.62 16.44
C CYS A 219 -2.27 -7.02 16.38
N GLY A 220 -3.57 -7.09 16.07
CA GLY A 220 -4.36 -8.33 16.08
C GLY A 220 -3.96 -9.35 15.01
N PHE A 221 -4.08 -8.99 13.73
CA PHE A 221 -3.70 -9.85 12.61
C PHE A 221 -3.38 -9.01 11.38
N GLY A 222 -2.86 -9.63 10.32
CA GLY A 222 -2.85 -8.98 9.03
C GLY A 222 -3.06 -9.91 7.85
N ILE A 223 -3.44 -9.29 6.74
CA ILE A 223 -3.81 -9.94 5.49
C ILE A 223 -3.11 -9.20 4.36
N THR A 224 -2.44 -9.94 3.50
CA THR A 224 -1.96 -9.45 2.22
C THR A 224 -2.69 -10.18 1.11
N ILE A 225 -3.26 -9.42 0.17
CA ILE A 225 -3.85 -9.96 -1.06
C ILE A 225 -3.06 -9.47 -2.28
N ARG A 226 -2.87 -10.35 -3.26
CA ARG A 226 -2.12 -10.06 -4.49
C ARG A 226 -2.83 -10.58 -5.72
N ALA A 227 -2.73 -9.84 -6.82
CA ALA A 227 -3.17 -10.27 -8.14
C ALA A 227 -2.06 -9.98 -9.16
N SER A 228 -1.66 -10.97 -9.96
CA SER A 228 -0.55 -10.86 -10.93
C SER A 228 -0.95 -10.30 -12.30
N ASP A 229 -2.22 -9.95 -12.51
CA ASP A 229 -2.75 -9.25 -13.67
C ASP A 229 -4.21 -8.86 -13.35
N PRO A 230 -4.45 -7.69 -12.71
CA PRO A 230 -5.79 -7.31 -12.26
C PRO A 230 -6.75 -6.99 -13.43
N HIS A 231 -6.22 -6.81 -14.65
CA HIS A 231 -7.01 -6.48 -15.84
C HIS A 231 -7.61 -7.73 -16.52
N GLN A 232 -7.21 -8.94 -16.11
CA GLN A 232 -7.82 -10.20 -16.58
C GLN A 232 -9.06 -10.60 -15.78
N ASP A 233 -10.08 -11.04 -16.52
CA ASP A 233 -11.19 -11.94 -16.13
C ASP A 233 -11.57 -11.93 -14.64
N GLY A 234 -12.18 -10.85 -14.17
CA GLY A 234 -12.82 -10.79 -12.85
C GLY A 234 -11.88 -10.83 -11.63
N VAL A 235 -10.57 -11.03 -11.83
CA VAL A 235 -9.57 -11.06 -10.74
C VAL A 235 -9.43 -9.69 -10.09
N GLY A 236 -9.42 -8.60 -10.87
CA GLY A 236 -9.43 -7.24 -10.34
C GLY A 236 -10.69 -6.95 -9.51
N ARG A 237 -11.87 -7.39 -9.99
CA ARG A 237 -13.13 -7.25 -9.24
C ARG A 237 -13.11 -8.04 -7.92
N LEU A 238 -12.55 -9.25 -7.94
CA LEU A 238 -12.38 -10.05 -6.73
C LEU A 238 -11.41 -9.39 -5.73
N LEU A 239 -10.28 -8.86 -6.20
CA LEU A 239 -9.30 -8.15 -5.37
C LEU A 239 -9.96 -6.95 -4.67
N VAL A 240 -10.69 -6.13 -5.42
CA VAL A 240 -11.40 -4.94 -4.91
C VAL A 240 -12.48 -5.35 -3.89
N ALA A 241 -13.29 -6.36 -4.21
CA ALA A 241 -14.31 -6.85 -3.30
C ALA A 241 -13.72 -7.39 -1.99
N LEU A 242 -12.61 -8.13 -2.07
CA LEU A 242 -11.90 -8.64 -0.88
C LEU A 242 -11.36 -7.50 -0.02
N ALA A 243 -10.70 -6.52 -0.62
CA ALA A 243 -10.18 -5.36 0.10
C ALA A 243 -11.31 -4.60 0.81
N ASP A 244 -12.43 -4.35 0.13
CA ASP A 244 -13.61 -3.66 0.69
C ASP A 244 -14.25 -4.46 1.84
N ILE A 245 -14.47 -5.77 1.66
CA ILE A 245 -15.02 -6.66 2.70
C ILE A 245 -14.15 -6.62 3.96
N ILE A 246 -12.82 -6.73 3.82
CA ILE A 246 -11.90 -6.69 4.95
C ILE A 246 -11.94 -5.31 5.63
N ALA A 247 -11.77 -4.23 4.87
CA ALA A 247 -11.72 -2.87 5.40
C ALA A 247 -13.01 -2.43 6.10
N ARG A 248 -14.18 -2.97 5.70
CA ARG A 248 -15.46 -2.70 6.37
C ARG A 248 -15.70 -3.55 7.61
N SER A 249 -15.11 -4.74 7.65
CA SER A 249 -15.39 -5.72 8.71
C SER A 249 -14.45 -5.58 9.90
N PHE A 250 -13.30 -4.94 9.72
CA PHE A 250 -12.26 -4.84 10.74
C PHE A 250 -11.70 -3.43 10.84
N GLU A 251 -11.47 -2.97 12.06
CA GLU A 251 -10.72 -1.75 12.32
C GLU A 251 -9.22 -2.00 12.16
N GLY A 252 -8.56 -1.24 11.29
CA GLY A 252 -7.19 -1.51 10.91
C GLY A 252 -6.55 -0.40 10.09
N THR A 253 -5.27 -0.60 9.78
CA THR A 253 -4.52 0.21 8.83
C THR A 253 -4.46 -0.53 7.49
N CYS A 254 -4.81 0.17 6.40
CA CYS A 254 -4.70 -0.33 5.04
C CYS A 254 -3.59 0.44 4.33
N LEU A 255 -2.64 -0.24 3.70
CA LEU A 255 -1.67 0.40 2.80
C LEU A 255 -1.79 -0.25 1.42
N CYS A 256 -2.08 0.57 0.42
CA CYS A 256 -2.19 0.13 -0.97
C CYS A 256 -0.82 0.27 -1.66
N GLY A 257 -0.42 -0.75 -2.42
CA GLY A 257 0.53 -0.64 -3.52
C GLY A 257 -0.23 -0.84 -4.83
N ASN A 258 -0.03 0.08 -5.78
CA ASN A 258 -0.58 0.07 -7.13
C ASN A 258 -2.12 0.16 -7.17
N HIS A 259 -2.63 1.39 -7.04
CA HIS A 259 -4.02 1.77 -7.36
C HIS A 259 -5.14 1.00 -6.64
N ILE A 260 -5.63 1.58 -5.54
CA ILE A 260 -7.08 1.56 -5.27
C ILE A 260 -7.47 3.01 -4.98
N MET A 261 -8.05 3.62 -6.01
CA MET A 261 -8.68 4.94 -6.07
C MET A 261 -9.33 5.39 -4.75
N GLU A 262 -9.15 6.66 -4.38
CA GLU A 262 -9.80 7.26 -3.21
C GLU A 262 -11.33 7.11 -3.32
N ARG A 263 -12.03 6.97 -2.17
CA ARG A 263 -13.50 6.80 -2.05
C ARG A 263 -14.33 7.78 -2.91
N ASN A 264 -13.78 8.94 -3.27
CA ASN A 264 -14.46 9.95 -4.08
C ASN A 264 -14.49 9.64 -5.60
N GLU A 265 -13.73 8.65 -6.07
CA GLU A 265 -13.83 8.17 -7.45
C GLU A 265 -14.74 6.93 -7.59
N TRP A 266 -15.24 6.37 -6.47
CA TRP A 266 -16.19 5.24 -6.46
C TRP A 266 -17.60 5.62 -6.89
N LEU A 267 -18.03 6.82 -6.50
CA LEU A 267 -19.30 7.38 -6.91
C LEU A 267 -18.96 8.30 -8.06
N GLY A 268 -19.08 7.79 -9.29
CA GLY A 268 -18.96 8.65 -10.46
C GLY A 268 -19.81 9.90 -10.21
N GLU A 269 -19.16 11.04 -10.03
CA GLU A 269 -19.81 12.31 -10.28
C GLU A 269 -20.34 12.16 -11.70
N GLN A 270 -21.66 11.99 -11.79
CA GLN A 270 -22.35 12.23 -13.03
C GLN A 270 -21.91 13.65 -13.40
N LYS A 271 -21.03 13.74 -14.39
CA LYS A 271 -20.90 14.94 -15.20
C LYS A 271 -22.33 15.27 -15.59
N VAL A 272 -22.93 16.23 -14.89
CA VAL A 272 -24.14 16.88 -15.33
C VAL A 272 -23.74 17.53 -16.64
N GLY A 273 -24.02 16.82 -17.73
CA GLY A 273 -23.90 17.37 -19.06
C GLY A 273 -24.79 18.60 -19.09
N ARG A 274 -24.18 19.79 -19.07
CA ARG A 274 -24.83 20.96 -19.62
C ARG A 274 -24.86 20.73 -21.13
N GLY A 275 -25.98 20.18 -21.58
CA GLY A 275 -26.43 20.32 -22.96
C GLY A 275 -26.56 21.81 -23.28
N VAL A 276 -26.22 22.10 -24.53
CA VAL A 276 -26.33 23.37 -25.27
C VAL A 276 -27.58 24.16 -24.92
#